data_AF-A0A434SP82-F1
#
_entry.id   AF-A0A434SP82-F1
#
_cell.length_a   1.000
_cell.length_b   1.000
_cell.length_c   1.000
_cell.angle_alpha   90.00
_cell.angle_beta   90.00
_cell.angle_gamma   90.00
#
_symmetry.space_group_name_H-M   'P 1'
#
loop_
_entity.id
_entity.type
_entity.pdbx_description
1 polymer ?
#
loop_
_entity_poly.entity_id
_entity_poly.type
_entity_poly.pdbx_seq_one_letter_code
_entity_poly.pdbx_strand_id
1 'polypeptide(L)'
;MAKKKIDTEWQLRPTLALRPLGGDHARRELSEIADAAEQDGLPRLAAFLAGQGALQELLAAIFDLSPFLRDTARRRPAILDKLFGQTIEARLNEIGEAVDRAARAENVSESSLSLMMELRQFKVEAHFLIALADLSGEAETALTVRRLSDLADACTRAAVDFLLLDAHGQGKLKLPHPEDPARGSGWIVLGMGKLGAHELNFSSDIDLVVFFDPEAPAVVDPLDATELFSRLTRRLVRILQDRTEHGYVFRTDLRLRPDPGSTPLAIPVEAALRYYEARGQNWERAAMIKARPVAGDLASGSAFLKELQPYVWRKYMDYAAIADVHSIKRQIHAHKGHGEIAVKGHNVKLGRGGIREIEFFVQTQQLIAGGRFPELRGRETVPMLDALAARGWITADARDALTRQYWFLRRVEHAVQMVADEQAHVLPEEDEELERIALMLGFTGEAEFAEAFRASLQQVERHYAALFETAPELSAGVGNLVFTGDVDDPDTLQTLHRLGFQRPSDICRVIRGWHFGRYRVTQSAEARERLTELTPALLKAFGQTRRADEALIRFDEFLAGLPAGIQLFSLLQSNPAP
;
A
#
# COMPACT_ATOMS: atom_id res chain seq x y z
N MET A 1 32.65 -42.24 -16.70
CA MET A 1 31.94 -42.30 -15.41
C MET A 1 30.81 -41.29 -15.45
N ALA A 2 29.57 -41.78 -15.50
CA ALA A 2 28.37 -40.92 -15.54
C ALA A 2 28.26 -40.16 -14.21
N LYS A 3 28.17 -38.82 -14.29
CA LYS A 3 27.75 -37.99 -13.15
C LYS A 3 26.37 -38.47 -12.72
N LYS A 4 26.30 -39.20 -11.60
CA LYS A 4 25.04 -39.49 -10.90
C LYS A 4 24.40 -38.12 -10.59
N LYS A 5 23.33 -37.77 -11.30
CA LYS A 5 22.39 -36.76 -10.83
C LYS A 5 21.95 -37.23 -9.45
N ILE A 6 22.40 -36.57 -8.40
CA ILE A 6 21.72 -36.64 -7.12
C ILE A 6 20.41 -35.93 -7.41
N ASP A 7 19.37 -36.71 -7.66
CA ASP A 7 17.99 -36.21 -7.68
C ASP A 7 17.73 -35.86 -6.22
N THR A 8 18.06 -34.62 -5.84
CA THR A 8 17.72 -34.14 -4.50
C THR A 8 16.21 -34.14 -4.45
N GLU A 9 15.60 -34.87 -3.50
CA GLU A 9 14.14 -34.84 -3.27
C GLU A 9 13.62 -33.42 -2.97
N TRP A 10 14.53 -32.47 -2.75
CA TRP A 10 14.30 -31.04 -2.62
C TRP A 10 13.63 -30.43 -3.86
N GLN A 11 12.52 -29.75 -3.66
CA GLN A 11 11.66 -29.28 -4.75
C GLN A 11 11.87 -27.83 -5.18
N LEU A 12 12.72 -27.04 -4.50
CA LEU A 12 13.07 -25.69 -4.97
C LEU A 12 13.79 -25.76 -6.31
N ARG A 13 13.30 -25.04 -7.31
CA ARG A 13 13.83 -25.02 -8.69
C ARG A 13 14.33 -23.62 -9.04
N PRO A 14 15.56 -23.26 -8.62
CA PRO A 14 16.10 -21.95 -8.90
C PRO A 14 16.35 -21.74 -10.39
N THR A 15 16.05 -20.52 -10.86
CA THR A 15 16.36 -20.06 -12.22
C THR A 15 17.45 -18.98 -12.21
N LEU A 16 17.73 -18.39 -11.05
CA LEU A 16 18.76 -17.38 -10.83
C LEU A 16 19.96 -17.97 -10.09
N ALA A 17 21.13 -17.38 -10.34
CA ALA A 17 22.32 -17.55 -9.54
C ALA A 17 22.64 -16.21 -8.87
N LEU A 18 22.76 -16.21 -7.55
CA LEU A 18 23.14 -15.03 -6.77
C LEU A 18 24.59 -15.16 -6.30
N ARG A 19 25.25 -14.02 -6.11
CA ARG A 19 26.59 -13.96 -5.53
C ARG A 19 26.48 -13.40 -4.10
N PRO A 20 27.18 -13.99 -3.12
CA PRO A 20 27.28 -13.39 -1.80
C PRO A 20 28.13 -12.10 -1.85
N LEU A 21 27.99 -11.25 -0.85
CA LEU A 21 28.96 -10.19 -0.53
C LEU A 21 30.31 -10.80 -0.19
N GLY A 22 30.32 -11.87 0.61
CA GLY A 22 31.55 -12.56 1.03
C GLY A 22 31.40 -14.08 0.95
N GLY A 23 32.16 -14.74 0.07
CA GLY A 23 32.06 -16.19 -0.14
C GLY A 23 32.38 -17.03 1.11
N ASP A 24 33.32 -16.60 1.95
CA ASP A 24 33.66 -17.29 3.19
C ASP A 24 32.61 -17.09 4.28
N HIS A 25 32.08 -15.87 4.40
CA HIS A 25 30.98 -15.56 5.32
C HIS A 25 29.72 -16.33 4.94
N ALA A 26 29.32 -16.32 3.67
CA ALA A 26 28.17 -17.06 3.16
C ALA A 26 28.22 -18.57 3.46
N ARG A 27 29.39 -19.20 3.27
CA ARG A 27 29.60 -20.61 3.61
C ARG A 27 29.50 -20.87 5.11
N ARG A 28 30.04 -19.96 5.92
CA ARG A 28 29.94 -20.05 7.38
C ARG A 28 28.47 -19.95 7.83
N GLU A 29 27.72 -18.99 7.31
CA GLU A 29 26.31 -18.82 7.67
C GLU A 29 25.46 -20.05 7.30
N LEU A 30 25.72 -20.66 6.14
CA LEU A 30 25.07 -21.91 5.74
C LEU A 30 25.42 -23.06 6.68
N SER A 31 26.68 -23.16 7.11
CA SER A 31 27.13 -24.17 8.09
C SER A 31 26.44 -23.98 9.45
N GLU A 32 26.31 -22.74 9.93
CA GLU A 32 25.62 -22.47 11.21
C GLU A 32 24.12 -22.86 11.14
N ILE A 33 23.48 -22.76 9.96
CA ILE A 33 22.11 -23.24 9.75
C ILE A 33 22.07 -24.79 9.70
N ALA A 34 23.08 -25.44 9.09
CA ALA A 34 23.19 -26.89 9.10
C ALA A 34 23.34 -27.45 10.53
N ASP A 35 24.14 -26.79 11.36
CA ASP A 35 24.31 -27.15 12.78
C ASP A 35 22.99 -26.98 13.56
N ALA A 36 22.25 -25.91 13.30
CA ALA A 36 20.92 -25.71 13.89
C ALA A 36 19.93 -26.80 13.45
N ALA A 37 19.95 -27.20 12.18
CA ALA A 37 19.13 -28.30 11.68
C ALA A 37 19.48 -29.64 12.37
N GLU A 38 20.76 -29.93 12.60
CA GLU A 38 21.20 -31.13 13.32
C GLU A 38 20.69 -31.12 14.77
N GLN A 39 20.80 -29.97 15.46
CA GLN A 39 20.31 -29.79 16.83
C GLN A 39 18.79 -29.98 16.95
N ASP A 40 18.03 -29.57 15.92
CA ASP A 40 16.58 -29.74 15.84
C ASP A 40 16.17 -31.16 15.37
N GLY A 41 17.12 -32.08 15.20
CA GLY A 41 16.83 -33.46 14.80
C GLY A 41 16.44 -33.60 13.33
N LEU A 42 16.97 -32.73 12.46
CA LEU A 42 16.75 -32.73 11.01
C LEU A 42 18.03 -33.14 10.24
N PRO A 43 18.57 -34.37 10.43
CA PRO A 43 19.87 -34.78 9.89
C PRO A 43 19.91 -34.82 8.36
N ARG A 44 18.75 -35.05 7.73
CA ARG A 44 18.55 -34.95 6.28
C ARG A 44 18.87 -33.53 5.77
N LEU A 45 18.33 -32.52 6.44
CA LEU A 45 18.53 -31.13 6.08
C LEU A 45 19.97 -30.71 6.37
N ALA A 46 20.52 -31.08 7.53
CA ALA A 46 21.90 -30.79 7.90
C ALA A 46 22.89 -31.33 6.86
N ALA A 47 22.75 -32.60 6.46
CA ALA A 47 23.58 -33.22 5.44
C ALA A 47 23.44 -32.54 4.06
N PHE A 48 22.23 -32.12 3.70
CA PHE A 48 21.98 -31.39 2.46
C PHE A 48 22.64 -30.01 2.45
N LEU A 49 22.53 -29.25 3.54
CA LEU A 49 23.12 -27.91 3.65
C LEU A 49 24.66 -27.95 3.71
N ALA A 50 25.25 -29.00 4.29
CA ALA A 50 26.69 -29.24 4.31
C ALA A 50 27.28 -29.67 2.94
N GLY A 51 26.42 -29.94 1.96
CA GLY A 51 26.82 -30.33 0.61
C GLY A 51 27.52 -29.22 -0.18
N GLN A 52 28.09 -29.59 -1.32
CA GLN A 52 28.71 -28.65 -2.26
C GLN A 52 28.04 -28.78 -3.63
N GLY A 53 27.13 -27.85 -3.93
CA GLY A 53 26.36 -27.82 -5.17
C GLY A 53 25.76 -26.44 -5.42
N ALA A 54 25.26 -26.23 -6.64
CA ALA A 54 24.72 -24.93 -7.06
C ALA A 54 23.56 -24.42 -6.17
N LEU A 55 22.76 -25.35 -5.64
CA LEU A 55 21.66 -25.00 -4.73
C LEU A 55 22.18 -24.56 -3.35
N GLN A 56 23.20 -25.21 -2.81
CA GLN A 56 23.86 -24.80 -1.57
C GLN A 56 24.58 -23.46 -1.75
N GLU A 57 25.23 -23.22 -2.89
CA GLU A 57 25.85 -21.93 -3.21
C GLU A 57 24.81 -20.80 -3.28
N LEU A 58 23.66 -21.07 -3.90
CA LEU A 58 22.55 -20.12 -3.93
C LEU A 58 22.00 -19.84 -2.52
N LEU A 59 21.75 -20.88 -1.71
CA LEU A 59 21.25 -20.72 -0.34
C LEU A 59 22.25 -19.94 0.52
N ALA A 60 23.55 -20.23 0.40
CA ALA A 60 24.60 -19.48 1.06
C ALA A 60 24.56 -18.00 0.66
N ALA A 61 24.43 -17.69 -0.63
CA ALA A 61 24.29 -16.31 -1.11
C ALA A 61 23.02 -15.64 -0.56
N ILE A 62 21.87 -16.32 -0.55
CA ILE A 62 20.61 -15.76 -0.03
C ILE A 62 20.74 -15.42 1.46
N PHE A 63 21.32 -16.31 2.28
CA PHE A 63 21.47 -16.08 3.72
C PHE A 63 22.58 -15.08 4.06
N ASP A 64 23.56 -14.93 3.19
CA ASP A 64 24.55 -13.85 3.29
C ASP A 64 23.91 -12.49 3.03
N LEU A 65 23.11 -12.40 1.96
CA LEU A 65 22.48 -11.18 1.49
C LEU A 65 21.28 -10.73 2.34
N SER A 66 20.49 -11.67 2.88
CA SER A 66 19.31 -11.39 3.70
C SER A 66 19.49 -11.91 5.14
N PRO A 67 19.91 -11.03 6.08
CA PRO A 67 19.85 -11.30 7.51
C PRO A 67 18.50 -11.84 7.99
N PHE A 68 17.39 -11.28 7.50
CA PHE A 68 16.05 -11.76 7.82
C PHE A 68 15.87 -13.26 7.51
N LEU A 69 16.22 -13.69 6.30
CA LEU A 69 16.10 -15.10 5.91
C LEU A 69 17.07 -15.98 6.67
N ARG A 70 18.32 -15.55 6.82
CA ARG A 70 19.33 -16.29 7.60
C ARG A 70 18.89 -16.55 9.03
N ASP A 71 18.47 -15.50 9.74
CA ASP A 71 18.09 -15.59 11.14
C ASP A 71 16.80 -16.39 11.32
N THR A 72 15.91 -16.38 10.32
CA THR A 72 14.70 -17.20 10.30
C THR A 72 15.05 -18.68 10.06
N ALA A 73 15.91 -18.97 9.09
CA ALA A 73 16.36 -20.34 8.78
C ALA A 73 17.10 -20.96 9.97
N ARG A 74 17.93 -20.19 10.67
CA ARG A 74 18.63 -20.65 11.88
C ARG A 74 17.68 -20.96 13.03
N ARG A 75 16.67 -20.10 13.25
CA ARG A 75 15.69 -20.29 14.33
C ARG A 75 14.63 -21.33 14.03
N ARG A 76 14.36 -21.60 12.75
CA ARG A 76 13.29 -22.52 12.29
C ARG A 76 13.75 -23.34 11.07
N PRO A 77 14.78 -24.19 11.21
CA PRO A 77 15.28 -25.02 10.11
C PRO A 77 14.20 -25.97 9.55
N ALA A 78 13.18 -26.32 10.35
CA ALA A 78 12.03 -27.09 9.90
C ALA A 78 11.28 -26.48 8.68
N ILE A 79 11.34 -25.17 8.46
CA ILE A 79 10.73 -24.54 7.26
C ILE A 79 11.42 -25.05 5.99
N LEU A 80 12.76 -25.13 6.05
CA LEU A 80 13.59 -25.65 4.97
C LEU A 80 13.35 -27.16 4.78
N ASP A 81 13.32 -27.95 5.86
CA ASP A 81 13.15 -29.42 5.74
C ASP A 81 11.84 -29.83 5.03
N LYS A 82 10.78 -29.02 5.14
CA LYS A 82 9.52 -29.28 4.42
C LYS A 82 9.67 -29.25 2.90
N LEU A 83 10.69 -28.61 2.36
CA LEU A 83 10.92 -28.55 0.91
C LEU A 83 11.45 -29.87 0.32
N PHE A 84 11.74 -30.87 1.15
CA PHE A 84 11.91 -32.26 0.70
C PHE A 84 10.55 -32.88 0.35
N GLY A 85 10.33 -33.18 -0.92
CA GLY A 85 9.10 -33.82 -1.40
C GLY A 85 7.89 -32.89 -1.53
N GLN A 86 8.02 -31.60 -1.19
CA GLN A 86 6.94 -30.62 -1.29
C GLN A 86 7.42 -29.32 -1.95
N THR A 87 6.65 -28.80 -2.91
CA THR A 87 6.92 -27.50 -3.54
C THR A 87 6.55 -26.35 -2.61
N ILE A 88 7.13 -25.17 -2.84
CA ILE A 88 6.75 -23.95 -2.10
C ILE A 88 5.25 -23.67 -2.25
N GLU A 89 4.71 -23.82 -3.46
CA GLU A 89 3.29 -23.61 -3.72
C GLU A 89 2.40 -24.54 -2.90
N ALA A 90 2.70 -25.84 -2.86
CA ALA A 90 1.95 -26.80 -2.07
C ALA A 90 1.99 -26.45 -0.57
N ARG A 91 3.17 -26.03 -0.06
CA ARG A 91 3.30 -25.64 1.34
C ARG A 91 2.54 -24.35 1.66
N LEU A 92 2.55 -23.36 0.77
CA LEU A 92 1.78 -22.12 0.95
C LEU A 92 0.26 -22.40 0.97
N ASN A 93 -0.22 -23.32 0.15
CA ASN A 93 -1.63 -23.75 0.17
C ASN A 93 -2.00 -24.38 1.52
N GLU A 94 -1.16 -25.28 2.05
CA GLU A 94 -1.38 -25.86 3.39
C GLU A 94 -1.38 -24.81 4.51
N ILE A 95 -0.54 -23.78 4.40
CA ILE A 95 -0.53 -22.67 5.35
C ILE A 95 -1.86 -21.91 5.28
N GLY A 96 -2.37 -21.64 4.07
CA GLY A 96 -3.69 -21.03 3.88
C GLY A 96 -4.81 -21.83 4.54
N GLU A 97 -4.84 -23.14 4.33
CA GLU A 97 -5.82 -24.02 4.99
C GLU A 97 -5.66 -24.05 6.52
N ALA A 98 -4.44 -23.97 7.02
CA ALA A 98 -4.17 -23.93 8.45
C ALA A 98 -4.64 -22.62 9.08
N VAL A 99 -4.44 -21.48 8.39
CA VAL A 99 -4.98 -20.17 8.79
C VAL A 99 -6.51 -20.21 8.87
N ASP A 100 -7.19 -20.80 7.88
CA ASP A 100 -8.65 -20.94 7.89
C ASP A 100 -9.15 -21.81 9.05
N ARG A 101 -8.42 -22.89 9.41
CA ARG A 101 -8.76 -23.74 10.56
C ARG A 101 -8.55 -23.05 11.89
N ALA A 102 -7.46 -22.27 12.04
CA ALA A 102 -7.13 -21.56 13.27
C ALA A 102 -8.27 -20.62 13.73
N ALA A 103 -8.97 -20.01 12.77
CA ALA A 103 -10.12 -19.13 13.03
C ALA A 103 -11.30 -19.82 13.73
N ARG A 104 -11.39 -21.14 13.64
CA ARG A 104 -12.57 -21.95 14.02
C ARG A 104 -12.31 -22.87 15.22
N ALA A 105 -11.19 -22.68 15.94
CA ALA A 105 -10.86 -23.52 17.08
C ALA A 105 -11.87 -23.36 18.24
N GLU A 106 -12.38 -24.49 18.74
CA GLU A 106 -13.37 -24.55 19.82
C GLU A 106 -12.71 -24.24 21.18
N ASN A 107 -12.64 -22.97 21.61
CA ASN A 107 -12.54 -22.50 23.02
C ASN A 107 -12.26 -20.98 23.13
N VAL A 108 -13.21 -20.19 23.64
CA VAL A 108 -13.26 -18.73 23.40
C VAL A 108 -12.27 -17.87 24.23
N SER A 109 -11.86 -18.27 25.43
CA SER A 109 -11.03 -17.39 26.30
C SER A 109 -9.53 -17.48 26.05
N GLU A 110 -8.99 -18.66 25.73
CA GLU A 110 -7.57 -18.87 25.40
C GLU A 110 -7.29 -18.76 23.89
N SER A 111 -8.32 -18.91 23.06
CA SER A 111 -8.19 -18.90 21.59
C SER A 111 -7.69 -17.59 21.02
N SER A 112 -7.97 -16.42 21.62
CA SER A 112 -7.46 -15.18 21.02
C SER A 112 -5.93 -15.10 21.05
N LEU A 113 -5.30 -15.61 22.11
CA LEU A 113 -3.83 -15.65 22.22
C LEU A 113 -3.25 -16.77 21.33
N SER A 114 -3.91 -17.93 21.29
CA SER A 114 -3.53 -19.05 20.41
C SER A 114 -3.64 -18.66 18.93
N LEU A 115 -4.73 -18.05 18.48
CA LEU A 115 -4.90 -17.54 17.12
C LEU A 115 -3.82 -16.50 16.79
N MET A 116 -3.56 -15.55 17.70
CA MET A 116 -2.51 -14.56 17.52
C MET A 116 -1.14 -15.22 17.30
N MET A 117 -0.78 -16.21 18.11
CA MET A 117 0.46 -16.97 17.96
C MET A 117 0.50 -17.71 16.62
N GLU A 118 -0.53 -18.46 16.28
CA GLU A 118 -0.60 -19.28 15.07
C GLU A 118 -0.49 -18.44 13.80
N LEU A 119 -1.28 -17.36 13.68
CA LEU A 119 -1.22 -16.46 12.51
C LEU A 119 0.18 -15.85 12.34
N ARG A 120 0.87 -15.51 13.43
CA ARG A 120 2.25 -15.00 13.38
C ARG A 120 3.23 -16.06 12.91
N GLN A 121 3.08 -17.30 13.38
CA GLN A 121 3.93 -18.41 12.94
C GLN A 121 3.72 -18.73 11.45
N PHE A 122 2.47 -18.78 11.00
CA PHE A 122 2.11 -18.97 9.59
C PHE A 122 2.62 -17.83 8.72
N LYS A 123 2.47 -16.56 9.15
CA LYS A 123 3.01 -15.40 8.43
C LYS A 123 4.51 -15.50 8.24
N VAL A 124 5.27 -15.81 9.30
CA VAL A 124 6.74 -15.92 9.22
C VAL A 124 7.14 -17.03 8.27
N GLU A 125 6.52 -18.21 8.35
CA GLU A 125 6.80 -19.33 7.44
C GLU A 125 6.48 -18.96 5.98
N ALA A 126 5.30 -18.39 5.72
CA ALA A 126 4.91 -17.99 4.38
C ALA A 126 5.80 -16.88 3.80
N HIS A 127 6.13 -15.83 4.58
CA HIS A 127 7.06 -14.77 4.13
C HIS A 127 8.43 -15.33 3.77
N PHE A 128 8.97 -16.25 4.59
CA PHE A 128 10.23 -16.92 4.31
C PHE A 128 10.19 -17.67 2.97
N LEU A 129 9.15 -18.47 2.75
CA LEU A 129 8.99 -19.26 1.52
C LEU A 129 8.77 -18.38 0.28
N ILE A 130 7.99 -17.31 0.40
CA ILE A 130 7.75 -16.36 -0.69
C ILE A 130 9.04 -15.63 -1.06
N ALA A 131 9.82 -15.17 -0.07
CA ALA A 131 11.12 -14.52 -0.30
C ALA A 131 12.15 -15.48 -0.90
N LEU A 132 12.18 -16.73 -0.44
CA LEU A 132 13.04 -17.76 -1.02
C LEU A 132 12.70 -18.04 -2.49
N ALA A 133 11.41 -18.09 -2.84
CA ALA A 133 10.96 -18.26 -4.23
C ALA A 133 11.30 -17.04 -5.11
N ASP A 134 11.18 -15.82 -4.57
CA ASP A 134 11.51 -14.58 -5.28
C ASP A 134 13.02 -14.47 -5.58
N LEU A 135 13.87 -14.65 -4.55
CA LEU A 135 15.33 -14.56 -4.68
C LEU A 135 15.95 -15.70 -5.49
N SER A 136 15.34 -16.89 -5.50
CA SER A 136 15.78 -18.00 -6.34
C SER A 136 15.32 -17.88 -7.81
N GLY A 137 14.43 -16.92 -8.10
CA GLY A 137 13.78 -16.76 -9.40
C GLY A 137 12.77 -17.85 -9.74
N GLU A 138 12.35 -18.66 -8.77
CA GLU A 138 11.25 -19.62 -8.97
C GLU A 138 9.90 -18.89 -9.13
N ALA A 139 9.72 -17.75 -8.47
CA ALA A 139 8.55 -16.90 -8.60
C ALA A 139 8.90 -15.57 -9.28
N GLU A 140 8.12 -15.22 -10.30
CA GLU A 140 8.11 -13.85 -10.82
C GLU A 140 7.46 -12.90 -9.80
N THR A 141 7.85 -11.63 -9.85
CA THR A 141 7.38 -10.61 -8.90
C THR A 141 5.86 -10.47 -8.89
N ALA A 142 5.19 -10.65 -10.03
CA ALA A 142 3.73 -10.66 -10.11
C ALA A 142 3.10 -11.77 -9.23
N LEU A 143 3.71 -12.95 -9.20
CA LEU A 143 3.28 -14.04 -8.32
C LEU A 143 3.66 -13.77 -6.86
N THR A 144 4.82 -13.17 -6.61
CA THR A 144 5.25 -12.75 -5.25
C THR A 144 4.22 -11.81 -4.62
N VAL A 145 3.83 -10.74 -5.31
CA VAL A 145 2.85 -9.76 -4.77
C VAL A 145 1.48 -10.38 -4.56
N ARG A 146 1.09 -11.33 -5.43
CA ARG A 146 -0.16 -12.09 -5.31
C ARG A 146 -0.15 -12.95 -4.05
N ARG A 147 0.90 -13.75 -3.84
CA ARG A 147 1.05 -14.63 -2.65
C ARG A 147 1.05 -13.85 -1.34
N LEU A 148 1.74 -12.70 -1.30
CA LEU A 148 1.72 -11.80 -0.13
C LEU A 148 0.30 -11.25 0.14
N SER A 149 -0.42 -10.91 -0.92
CA SER A 149 -1.78 -10.40 -0.81
C SER A 149 -2.77 -11.47 -0.36
N ASP A 150 -2.65 -12.69 -0.88
CA ASP A 150 -3.51 -13.81 -0.50
C ASP A 150 -3.29 -14.24 0.96
N LEU A 151 -2.04 -14.19 1.43
CA LEU A 151 -1.73 -14.41 2.85
C LEU A 151 -2.36 -13.33 3.75
N ALA A 152 -2.28 -12.07 3.35
CA ALA A 152 -2.90 -10.96 4.08
C ALA A 152 -4.43 -11.07 4.13
N ASP A 153 -5.06 -11.43 3.00
CA ASP A 153 -6.50 -11.72 2.92
C ASP A 153 -6.88 -12.87 3.87
N ALA A 154 -6.16 -13.99 3.82
CA ALA A 154 -6.45 -15.17 4.65
C ALA A 154 -6.33 -14.86 6.14
N CYS A 155 -5.24 -14.22 6.57
CA CYS A 155 -5.05 -13.82 7.97
C CYS A 155 -6.11 -12.81 8.45
N THR A 156 -6.48 -11.85 7.61
CA THR A 156 -7.52 -10.85 7.94
C THR A 156 -8.88 -11.53 8.07
N ARG A 157 -9.22 -12.45 7.16
CA ARG A 157 -10.46 -13.23 7.21
C ARG A 157 -10.52 -14.11 8.44
N ALA A 158 -9.46 -14.85 8.75
CA ALA A 158 -9.37 -15.68 9.94
C ALA A 158 -9.60 -14.88 11.23
N ALA A 159 -8.98 -13.70 11.34
CA ALA A 159 -9.18 -12.81 12.49
C ALA A 159 -10.62 -12.26 12.57
N VAL A 160 -11.25 -11.92 11.43
CA VAL A 160 -12.64 -11.46 11.39
C VAL A 160 -13.61 -12.58 11.77
N ASP A 161 -13.46 -13.77 11.19
CA ASP A 161 -14.31 -14.93 11.48
C ASP A 161 -14.26 -15.29 12.96
N PHE A 162 -13.05 -15.31 13.54
CA PHE A 162 -12.85 -15.50 14.97
C PHE A 162 -13.63 -14.46 15.81
N LEU A 163 -13.53 -13.17 15.46
CA LEU A 163 -14.18 -12.09 16.19
C LEU A 163 -15.71 -12.12 16.07
N LEU A 164 -16.23 -12.55 14.92
CA LEU A 164 -17.66 -12.75 14.70
C LEU A 164 -18.18 -13.91 15.54
N LEU A 165 -17.48 -15.04 15.55
CA LEU A 165 -17.83 -16.21 16.38
C LEU A 165 -17.78 -15.89 17.87
N ASP A 166 -16.77 -15.14 18.32
CA ASP A 166 -16.67 -14.69 19.71
C ASP A 166 -17.82 -13.73 20.08
N ALA A 167 -18.14 -12.76 19.22
CA ALA A 167 -19.29 -11.88 19.44
C ALA A 167 -20.62 -12.66 19.46
N HIS A 168 -20.73 -13.73 18.66
CA HIS A 168 -21.87 -14.64 18.67
C HIS A 168 -21.99 -15.41 19.97
N GLY A 169 -20.90 -16.03 20.44
CA GLY A 169 -20.86 -16.75 21.71
C GLY A 169 -21.17 -15.88 22.93
N GLN A 170 -20.84 -14.58 22.86
CA GLN A 170 -21.19 -13.59 23.88
C GLN A 170 -22.62 -13.03 23.76
N GLY A 171 -23.39 -13.45 22.77
CA GLY A 171 -24.76 -12.96 22.51
C GLY A 171 -24.84 -11.52 21.99
N LYS A 172 -23.70 -10.93 21.59
CA LYS A 172 -23.63 -9.56 21.02
C LYS A 172 -24.03 -9.52 19.54
N LEU A 173 -23.83 -10.64 18.84
CA LEU A 173 -24.35 -10.89 17.49
C LEU A 173 -25.12 -12.21 17.47
N LYS A 174 -26.06 -12.34 16.55
CA LYS A 174 -26.77 -13.60 16.29
C LYS A 174 -26.50 -14.05 14.86
N LEU A 175 -25.34 -14.63 14.62
CA LEU A 175 -24.93 -15.06 13.28
C LEU A 175 -25.95 -16.05 12.69
N PRO A 176 -26.48 -15.81 11.48
CA PRO A 176 -27.43 -16.72 10.83
C PRO A 176 -26.76 -18.02 10.36
N HIS A 177 -25.45 -17.97 10.11
CA HIS A 177 -24.63 -19.07 9.60
C HIS A 177 -23.32 -19.17 10.42
N PRO A 178 -23.31 -19.76 11.62
CA PRO A 178 -22.08 -19.88 12.41
C PRO A 178 -20.95 -20.67 11.72
N GLU A 179 -21.28 -21.57 10.79
CA GLU A 179 -20.33 -22.31 9.94
C GLU A 179 -19.62 -21.44 8.88
N ASP A 180 -20.21 -20.29 8.56
CA ASP A 180 -19.71 -19.26 7.66
C ASP A 180 -20.00 -17.88 8.29
N PRO A 181 -19.29 -17.52 9.38
CA PRO A 181 -19.69 -16.45 10.29
C PRO A 181 -19.72 -15.08 9.62
N ALA A 182 -18.97 -14.90 8.52
CA ALA A 182 -18.97 -13.70 7.71
C ALA A 182 -20.31 -13.45 7.01
N ARG A 183 -21.02 -14.50 6.58
CA ARG A 183 -22.23 -14.41 5.76
C ARG A 183 -23.40 -13.83 6.54
N GLY A 184 -23.90 -12.68 6.10
CA GLY A 184 -25.01 -11.99 6.76
C GLY A 184 -24.63 -11.37 8.10
N SER A 185 -23.33 -11.25 8.41
CA SER A 185 -22.83 -10.57 9.61
C SER A 185 -23.06 -9.05 9.57
N GLY A 186 -23.20 -8.49 8.37
CA GLY A 186 -23.22 -7.05 8.15
C GLY A 186 -21.87 -6.36 8.31
N TRP A 187 -20.81 -7.04 8.75
CA TRP A 187 -19.50 -6.42 8.96
C TRP A 187 -18.70 -6.41 7.66
N ILE A 188 -18.34 -5.24 7.16
CA ILE A 188 -17.65 -5.10 5.86
C ILE A 188 -16.23 -4.62 6.11
N VAL A 189 -15.23 -5.40 5.67
CA VAL A 189 -13.82 -5.00 5.71
C VAL A 189 -13.29 -4.89 4.28
N LEU A 190 -12.99 -3.67 3.86
CA LEU A 190 -12.38 -3.39 2.56
C LEU A 190 -10.87 -3.28 2.68
N GLY A 191 -10.14 -4.02 1.85
CA GLY A 191 -8.74 -3.79 1.59
C GLY A 191 -8.58 -2.66 0.58
N MET A 192 -7.70 -1.72 0.90
CA MET A 192 -7.40 -0.54 0.10
C MET A 192 -5.98 -0.63 -0.47
N GLY A 193 -5.59 0.35 -1.29
CA GLY A 193 -4.22 0.50 -1.77
C GLY A 193 -3.67 -0.79 -2.39
N LYS A 194 -2.48 -1.21 -1.93
CA LYS A 194 -1.81 -2.42 -2.43
C LYS A 194 -2.57 -3.71 -2.11
N LEU A 195 -3.17 -3.84 -0.93
CA LEU A 195 -3.95 -5.02 -0.55
C LEU A 195 -5.19 -5.18 -1.44
N GLY A 196 -5.95 -4.09 -1.63
CA GLY A 196 -7.13 -4.09 -2.49
C GLY A 196 -6.81 -4.41 -3.95
N ALA A 197 -5.60 -4.04 -4.39
CA ALA A 197 -5.08 -4.30 -5.73
C ALA A 197 -4.42 -5.68 -5.91
N HIS A 198 -4.26 -6.50 -4.88
CA HIS A 198 -3.41 -7.70 -4.90
C HIS A 198 -1.93 -7.44 -5.26
N GLU A 199 -1.44 -6.27 -4.85
CA GLU A 199 -0.10 -5.77 -5.17
C GLU A 199 0.74 -5.53 -3.91
N LEU A 200 0.53 -6.26 -2.81
CA LEU A 200 1.33 -6.11 -1.57
C LEU A 200 2.82 -6.40 -1.78
N ASN A 201 3.66 -5.75 -0.96
CA ASN A 201 5.10 -6.04 -0.84
C ASN A 201 5.41 -6.64 0.55
N PHE A 202 6.65 -7.10 0.78
CA PHE A 202 7.03 -7.86 1.98
C PHE A 202 6.77 -7.13 3.29
N SER A 203 7.04 -5.82 3.33
CA SER A 203 6.88 -5.02 4.55
C SER A 203 5.93 -3.83 4.32
N SER A 204 4.72 -4.14 3.85
CA SER A 204 3.62 -3.16 3.73
C SER A 204 2.71 -3.16 4.94
N ASP A 205 2.16 -1.99 5.25
CA ASP A 205 0.95 -1.90 6.03
C ASP A 205 -0.24 -2.39 5.18
N ILE A 206 -1.23 -3.00 5.82
CA ILE A 206 -2.51 -3.28 5.19
C ILE A 206 -3.47 -2.14 5.47
N ASP A 207 -3.87 -1.44 4.42
CA ASP A 207 -4.84 -0.35 4.50
C ASP A 207 -6.26 -0.94 4.53
N LEU A 208 -6.98 -0.75 5.63
CA LEU A 208 -8.35 -1.25 5.80
C LEU A 208 -9.35 -0.11 6.01
N VAL A 209 -10.52 -0.22 5.39
CA VAL A 209 -11.69 0.61 5.70
C VAL A 209 -12.83 -0.30 6.10
N VAL A 210 -13.48 0.04 7.22
CA VAL A 210 -14.50 -0.81 7.83
C VAL A 210 -15.86 -0.12 7.79
N PHE A 211 -16.82 -0.82 7.20
CA PHE A 211 -18.22 -0.43 7.20
C PHE A 211 -19.06 -1.49 7.89
N PHE A 212 -20.31 -1.16 8.20
CA PHE A 212 -21.28 -2.17 8.57
C PHE A 212 -22.70 -1.83 8.13
N ASP A 213 -23.51 -2.85 7.91
CA ASP A 213 -24.94 -2.74 7.69
C ASP A 213 -25.69 -2.91 9.04
N PRO A 214 -26.33 -1.86 9.57
CA PRO A 214 -27.10 -1.96 10.82
C PRO A 214 -28.34 -2.86 10.71
N GLU A 215 -28.85 -3.11 9.49
CA GLU A 215 -30.05 -3.92 9.24
C GLU A 215 -29.71 -5.38 8.92
N ALA A 216 -28.43 -5.76 8.99
CA ALA A 216 -28.01 -7.12 8.70
C ALA A 216 -28.60 -8.14 9.69
N PRO A 217 -28.92 -9.37 9.25
CA PRO A 217 -29.59 -10.38 10.08
C PRO A 217 -28.87 -10.73 11.40
N ALA A 218 -27.54 -10.56 11.44
CA ALA A 218 -26.76 -10.84 12.63
C ALA A 218 -26.83 -9.76 13.72
N VAL A 219 -27.24 -8.54 13.37
CA VAL A 219 -27.29 -7.40 14.28
C VAL A 219 -28.50 -7.54 15.20
N VAL A 220 -28.26 -7.58 16.51
CA VAL A 220 -29.33 -7.72 17.52
C VAL A 220 -29.98 -6.36 17.83
N ASP A 221 -29.16 -5.33 17.99
CA ASP A 221 -29.61 -3.95 18.23
C ASP A 221 -28.83 -2.97 17.32
N PRO A 222 -29.51 -2.34 16.34
CA PRO A 222 -28.90 -1.33 15.46
C PRO A 222 -28.30 -0.12 16.19
N LEU A 223 -28.80 0.23 17.39
CA LEU A 223 -28.33 1.39 18.15
C LEU A 223 -26.92 1.15 18.72
N ASP A 224 -26.61 -0.10 19.10
CA ASP A 224 -25.32 -0.50 19.67
C ASP A 224 -24.31 -0.92 18.58
N ALA A 225 -24.76 -1.13 17.35
CA ALA A 225 -23.96 -1.68 16.25
C ALA A 225 -22.67 -0.87 15.98
N THR A 226 -22.75 0.47 16.01
CA THR A 226 -21.56 1.33 15.80
C THR A 226 -20.47 1.07 16.84
N GLU A 227 -20.85 0.99 18.12
CA GLU A 227 -19.90 0.72 19.21
C GLU A 227 -19.34 -0.71 19.09
N LEU A 228 -20.22 -1.68 18.83
CA LEU A 228 -19.86 -3.08 18.68
C LEU A 228 -18.83 -3.27 17.57
N PHE A 229 -19.12 -2.84 16.33
CA PHE A 229 -18.21 -3.01 15.21
C PHE A 229 -16.93 -2.19 15.39
N SER A 230 -16.99 -0.98 15.97
CA SER A 230 -15.78 -0.21 16.31
C SER A 230 -14.89 -0.92 17.35
N ARG A 231 -15.49 -1.66 18.29
CA ARG A 231 -14.75 -2.49 19.26
C ARG A 231 -14.16 -3.74 18.59
N LEU A 232 -14.90 -4.39 17.68
CA LEU A 232 -14.38 -5.52 16.92
C LEU A 232 -13.21 -5.08 16.01
N THR A 233 -13.30 -3.93 15.34
CA THR A 233 -12.21 -3.35 14.55
C THR A 233 -10.95 -3.09 15.38
N ARG A 234 -11.08 -2.57 16.61
CA ARG A 234 -9.92 -2.41 17.52
C ARG A 234 -9.26 -3.74 17.86
N ARG A 235 -10.06 -4.78 18.09
CA ARG A 235 -9.55 -6.13 18.36
C ARG A 235 -8.93 -6.76 17.12
N LEU A 236 -9.47 -6.52 15.93
CA LEU A 236 -8.87 -6.94 14.66
C LEU A 236 -7.47 -6.35 14.48
N VAL A 237 -7.34 -5.03 14.64
CA VAL A 237 -6.03 -4.35 14.60
C VAL A 237 -5.08 -4.95 15.63
N ARG A 238 -5.55 -5.20 16.86
CA ARG A 238 -4.75 -5.85 17.90
C ARG A 238 -4.21 -7.22 17.49
N ILE A 239 -5.08 -8.09 16.96
CA ILE A 239 -4.72 -9.45 16.54
C ILE A 239 -3.64 -9.40 15.46
N LEU A 240 -3.78 -8.51 14.48
CA LEU A 240 -2.90 -8.41 13.33
C LEU A 240 -1.58 -7.68 13.63
N GLN A 241 -1.62 -6.58 14.38
CA GLN A 241 -0.50 -5.65 14.50
C GLN A 241 0.33 -5.79 15.77
N ASP A 242 -0.25 -6.21 16.91
CA ASP A 242 0.48 -6.23 18.18
C ASP A 242 1.75 -7.08 18.08
N ARG A 243 2.86 -6.58 18.61
CA ARG A 243 4.11 -7.34 18.66
C ARG A 243 4.15 -8.23 19.89
N THR A 244 4.46 -9.50 19.66
CA THR A 244 4.68 -10.54 20.68
C THR A 244 6.05 -11.18 20.47
N GLU A 245 6.41 -12.17 21.28
CA GLU A 245 7.63 -12.98 21.07
C GLU A 245 7.65 -13.72 19.72
N HIS A 246 6.49 -13.96 19.13
CA HIS A 246 6.34 -14.56 17.80
C HIS A 246 6.29 -13.52 16.66
N GLY A 247 6.47 -12.23 16.98
CA GLY A 247 6.38 -11.12 16.02
C GLY A 247 4.96 -10.56 15.92
N TYR A 248 4.58 -10.19 14.69
CA TYR A 248 3.28 -9.61 14.32
C TYR A 248 2.82 -10.19 12.98
N VAL A 249 1.53 -10.07 12.65
CA VAL A 249 0.99 -10.57 11.38
C VAL A 249 1.15 -9.50 10.31
N PHE A 250 0.35 -8.43 10.39
CA PHE A 250 0.42 -7.26 9.51
C PHE A 250 0.15 -5.99 10.29
N ARG A 251 0.93 -4.95 10.03
CA ARG A 251 0.61 -3.59 10.48
C ARG A 251 -0.62 -3.12 9.73
N THR A 252 -1.55 -2.47 10.42
CA THR A 252 -2.85 -2.12 9.89
C THR A 252 -3.05 -0.61 9.94
N ASP A 253 -3.38 -0.01 8.80
CA ASP A 253 -3.71 1.40 8.70
C ASP A 253 -5.19 1.60 8.41
N LEU A 254 -5.86 2.45 9.22
CA LEU A 254 -7.28 2.77 9.09
C LEU A 254 -7.53 4.21 8.62
N ARG A 255 -6.48 4.95 8.24
CA ARG A 255 -6.56 6.40 7.94
C ARG A 255 -7.26 6.73 6.63
N LEU A 256 -7.41 5.76 5.73
CA LEU A 256 -8.15 5.96 4.46
C LEU A 256 -9.67 5.96 4.60
N ARG A 257 -10.21 5.79 5.82
CA ARG A 257 -11.66 5.88 6.07
C ARG A 257 -12.16 7.32 5.89
N PRO A 258 -13.45 7.53 5.58
CA PRO A 258 -14.09 8.84 5.55
C PRO A 258 -13.74 9.70 6.76
N ASP A 259 -13.19 10.90 6.57
CA ASP A 259 -12.87 11.88 7.62
C ASP A 259 -12.41 11.24 8.96
N PRO A 260 -11.19 10.65 8.98
CA PRO A 260 -10.75 9.80 10.09
C PRO A 260 -10.72 10.51 11.44
N GLY A 261 -10.61 11.84 11.46
CA GLY A 261 -10.64 12.64 12.68
C GLY A 261 -12.03 12.78 13.30
N SER A 262 -13.10 12.57 12.54
CA SER A 262 -14.48 12.79 13.00
C SER A 262 -15.38 11.55 12.93
N THR A 263 -14.93 10.47 12.28
CA THR A 263 -15.71 9.23 12.12
C THR A 263 -15.26 8.11 13.06
N PRO A 264 -16.19 7.23 13.47
CA PRO A 264 -15.85 6.00 14.18
C PRO A 264 -15.00 5.06 13.31
N LEU A 265 -14.38 4.07 13.96
CA LEU A 265 -13.56 3.07 13.25
C LEU A 265 -14.37 2.16 12.33
N ALA A 266 -15.65 1.94 12.63
CA ALA A 266 -16.59 1.26 11.76
C ALA A 266 -17.77 2.20 11.47
N ILE A 267 -18.04 2.45 10.19
CA ILE A 267 -19.01 3.46 9.75
C ILE A 267 -20.25 2.75 9.17
N PRO A 268 -21.48 3.16 9.55
CA PRO A 268 -22.68 2.63 8.91
C PRO A 268 -22.66 2.89 7.40
N VAL A 269 -23.03 1.90 6.58
CA VAL A 269 -23.03 2.00 5.10
C VAL A 269 -23.73 3.27 4.61
N GLU A 270 -24.93 3.55 5.11
CA GLU A 270 -25.71 4.74 4.78
C GLU A 270 -24.99 6.07 5.11
N ALA A 271 -24.25 6.11 6.22
CA ALA A 271 -23.49 7.29 6.59
C ALA A 271 -22.28 7.50 5.67
N ALA A 272 -21.62 6.41 5.26
CA ALA A 272 -20.51 6.45 4.31
C ALA A 272 -20.95 6.91 2.92
N LEU A 273 -22.08 6.39 2.41
CA LEU A 273 -22.63 6.80 1.12
C LEU A 273 -22.96 8.29 1.09
N ARG A 274 -23.66 8.81 2.12
CA ARG A 274 -23.93 10.24 2.26
C ARG A 274 -22.65 11.09 2.36
N TYR A 275 -21.61 10.57 3.02
CA TYR A 275 -20.33 11.26 3.08
C TYR A 275 -19.70 11.39 1.69
N TYR A 276 -19.59 10.28 0.95
CA TYR A 276 -18.96 10.30 -0.37
C TYR A 276 -19.75 11.16 -1.37
N GLU A 277 -21.08 11.12 -1.32
CA GLU A 277 -21.94 11.96 -2.15
C GLU A 277 -21.73 13.46 -1.87
N ALA A 278 -21.72 13.86 -0.60
CA ALA A 278 -21.73 15.27 -0.23
C ALA A 278 -20.32 15.90 -0.07
N ARG A 279 -19.36 15.14 0.44
CA ARG A 279 -18.06 15.64 0.92
C ARG A 279 -16.84 14.91 0.36
N GLY A 280 -17.04 13.84 -0.39
CA GLY A 280 -15.95 13.00 -0.87
C GLY A 280 -14.91 13.77 -1.69
N GLN A 281 -13.65 13.59 -1.32
CA GLN A 281 -12.47 14.26 -1.85
C GLN A 281 -11.92 13.58 -3.10
N ASN A 282 -11.19 14.35 -3.88
CA ASN A 282 -10.63 13.93 -5.16
C ASN A 282 -9.67 12.75 -5.03
N TRP A 283 -8.80 12.78 -4.02
CA TRP A 283 -7.87 11.68 -3.73
C TRP A 283 -8.60 10.41 -3.23
N GLU A 284 -9.75 10.54 -2.57
CA GLU A 284 -10.53 9.38 -2.09
C GLU A 284 -11.10 8.58 -3.27
N ARG A 285 -11.38 9.23 -4.40
CA ARG A 285 -11.77 8.53 -5.64
C ARG A 285 -10.66 7.64 -6.14
N ALA A 286 -9.43 8.17 -6.23
CA ALA A 286 -8.26 7.41 -6.64
C ALA A 286 -8.00 6.23 -5.68
N ALA A 287 -8.14 6.45 -4.36
CA ALA A 287 -8.01 5.38 -3.37
C ALA A 287 -9.08 4.29 -3.56
N MET A 288 -10.33 4.67 -3.86
CA MET A 288 -11.44 3.74 -4.06
C MET A 288 -11.34 2.91 -5.34
N ILE A 289 -10.51 3.29 -6.32
CA ILE A 289 -10.22 2.44 -7.48
C ILE A 289 -9.72 1.07 -7.04
N LYS A 290 -8.83 1.04 -6.05
CA LYS A 290 -8.20 -0.19 -5.58
C LYS A 290 -9.05 -0.93 -4.53
N ALA A 291 -10.11 -0.34 -4.00
CA ALA A 291 -10.87 -0.90 -2.87
C ALA A 291 -11.56 -2.23 -3.21
N ARG A 292 -11.42 -3.27 -2.38
CA ARG A 292 -12.07 -4.58 -2.54
C ARG A 292 -12.48 -5.17 -1.18
N PRO A 293 -13.61 -5.89 -1.05
CA PRO A 293 -13.91 -6.65 0.15
C PRO A 293 -12.88 -7.76 0.36
N VAL A 294 -12.24 -7.79 1.54
CA VAL A 294 -11.20 -8.78 1.89
C VAL A 294 -11.64 -9.74 2.99
N ALA A 295 -12.52 -9.27 3.89
CA ALA A 295 -13.05 -10.05 5.01
C ALA A 295 -14.43 -9.54 5.44
N GLY A 296 -15.11 -10.31 6.28
CA GLY A 296 -16.48 -10.05 6.70
C GLY A 296 -17.48 -10.35 5.58
N ASP A 297 -18.65 -9.71 5.61
CA ASP A 297 -19.71 -9.88 4.64
C ASP A 297 -19.33 -9.33 3.25
N LEU A 298 -18.76 -10.22 2.43
CA LEU A 298 -18.27 -9.93 1.09
C LEU A 298 -19.39 -9.51 0.13
N ALA A 299 -20.61 -10.01 0.34
CA ALA A 299 -21.76 -9.67 -0.50
C ALA A 299 -22.19 -8.23 -0.23
N SER A 300 -22.31 -7.86 1.04
CA SER A 300 -22.62 -6.50 1.47
C SER A 300 -21.52 -5.51 1.07
N GLY A 301 -20.25 -5.90 1.19
CA GLY A 301 -19.13 -5.08 0.70
C GLY A 301 -19.14 -4.86 -0.81
N SER A 302 -19.51 -5.88 -1.58
CA SER A 302 -19.65 -5.77 -3.04
C SER A 302 -20.84 -4.88 -3.43
N ALA A 303 -21.95 -4.96 -2.69
CA ALA A 303 -23.11 -4.09 -2.88
C ALA A 303 -22.74 -2.62 -2.60
N PHE A 304 -22.04 -2.34 -1.50
CA PHE A 304 -21.55 -1.00 -1.17
C PHE A 304 -20.68 -0.42 -2.29
N LEU A 305 -19.68 -1.16 -2.78
CA LEU A 305 -18.81 -0.68 -3.86
C LEU A 305 -19.56 -0.46 -5.18
N LYS A 306 -20.59 -1.26 -5.45
CA LYS A 306 -21.47 -1.08 -6.62
C LYS A 306 -22.24 0.23 -6.51
N GLU A 307 -22.78 0.53 -5.34
CA GLU A 307 -23.50 1.78 -5.08
C GLU A 307 -22.59 3.00 -5.10
N LEU A 308 -21.33 2.85 -4.70
CA LEU A 308 -20.32 3.90 -4.75
C LEU A 308 -19.79 4.19 -6.17
N GLN A 309 -20.15 3.38 -7.18
CA GLN A 309 -19.65 3.56 -8.54
C GLN A 309 -19.86 4.96 -9.14
N PRO A 310 -21.02 5.64 -8.98
CA PRO A 310 -21.22 6.98 -9.51
C PRO A 310 -20.29 8.03 -8.90
N TYR A 311 -19.85 7.83 -7.65
CA TYR A 311 -18.90 8.70 -6.97
C TYR A 311 -17.49 8.57 -7.54
N VAL A 312 -17.04 7.33 -7.81
CA VAL A 312 -15.69 7.04 -8.33
C VAL A 312 -15.61 7.27 -9.84
N TRP A 313 -16.62 6.80 -10.59
CA TRP A 313 -16.62 6.71 -12.05
C TRP A 313 -17.57 7.72 -12.68
N ARG A 314 -17.18 8.99 -12.70
CA ARG A 314 -18.00 10.06 -13.25
C ARG A 314 -18.24 9.87 -14.75
N LYS A 315 -19.50 9.97 -15.17
CA LYS A 315 -19.91 9.80 -16.57
C LYS A 315 -19.38 10.93 -17.49
N TYR A 316 -19.23 12.12 -16.94
CA TYR A 316 -18.77 13.32 -17.65
C TYR A 316 -17.42 13.76 -17.09
N MET A 317 -16.53 14.17 -17.99
CA MET A 317 -15.29 14.84 -17.63
C MET A 317 -15.67 16.30 -17.34
N ASP A 318 -15.89 16.60 -16.06
CA ASP A 318 -16.16 17.93 -15.56
C ASP A 318 -14.85 18.62 -15.13
N TYR A 319 -14.92 19.93 -14.84
CA TYR A 319 -13.77 20.68 -14.33
C TYR A 319 -13.18 20.03 -13.08
N ALA A 320 -14.02 19.47 -12.20
CA ALA A 320 -13.57 18.73 -11.03
C ALA A 320 -12.73 17.49 -11.39
N ALA A 321 -13.05 16.75 -12.46
CA ALA A 321 -12.22 15.63 -12.92
C ALA A 321 -10.84 16.09 -13.42
N ILE A 322 -10.75 17.27 -14.04
CA ILE A 322 -9.49 17.90 -14.43
C ILE A 322 -8.71 18.33 -13.16
N ALA A 323 -9.39 18.86 -12.15
CA ALA A 323 -8.77 19.19 -10.86
C ALA A 323 -8.23 17.95 -10.11
N ASP A 324 -8.89 16.78 -10.20
CA ASP A 324 -8.39 15.50 -9.66
C ASP A 324 -7.02 15.14 -10.28
N VAL A 325 -6.94 15.24 -11.61
CA VAL A 325 -5.72 15.01 -12.40
C VAL A 325 -4.61 15.98 -12.00
N HIS A 326 -4.92 17.26 -11.80
CA HIS A 326 -3.96 18.27 -11.34
C HIS A 326 -3.58 18.15 -9.86
N SER A 327 -4.46 17.65 -9.00
CA SER A 327 -4.17 17.37 -7.59
C SER A 327 -3.14 16.26 -7.46
N ILE A 328 -3.30 15.19 -8.25
CA ILE A 328 -2.33 14.09 -8.34
C ILE A 328 -0.97 14.62 -8.85
N LYS A 329 -0.96 15.46 -9.90
CA LYS A 329 0.25 16.12 -10.41
C LYS A 329 0.98 16.95 -9.34
N ARG A 330 0.25 17.70 -8.51
CA ARG A 330 0.83 18.59 -7.47
C ARG A 330 1.49 17.83 -6.32
N GLN A 331 0.90 16.72 -5.88
CA GLN A 331 1.48 15.88 -4.80
C GLN A 331 2.88 15.31 -5.15
N ILE A 332 3.21 15.23 -6.43
CA ILE A 332 4.46 14.64 -6.94
C ILE A 332 5.53 15.72 -7.13
N HIS A 333 5.14 16.92 -7.58
CA HIS A 333 6.07 18.05 -7.71
C HIS A 333 6.63 18.56 -6.37
N ALA A 334 6.09 18.10 -5.24
CA ALA A 334 6.64 18.34 -3.92
C ALA A 334 8.07 17.85 -3.74
N HIS A 335 8.47 16.77 -4.42
CA HIS A 335 9.80 16.16 -4.26
C HIS A 335 10.84 16.70 -5.28
N LYS A 336 10.63 17.90 -5.85
CA LYS A 336 11.54 18.52 -6.85
C LYS A 336 12.82 19.07 -6.21
N GLY A 337 13.72 18.20 -5.78
CA GLY A 337 15.14 18.53 -5.75
C GLY A 337 15.64 18.75 -7.18
N HIS A 338 16.25 19.90 -7.48
CA HIS A 338 16.78 20.24 -8.82
C HIS A 338 18.13 19.53 -9.12
N GLY A 339 18.35 18.34 -8.53
CA GLY A 339 19.57 17.56 -8.70
C GLY A 339 19.39 16.40 -9.69
N GLU A 340 20.51 15.86 -10.17
CA GLU A 340 20.54 14.57 -10.87
C GLU A 340 19.86 13.48 -10.02
N ILE A 341 19.27 12.47 -10.67
CA ILE A 341 18.67 11.32 -9.97
C ILE A 341 19.80 10.54 -9.28
N ALA A 342 20.00 10.83 -7.99
CA ALA A 342 20.89 10.06 -7.13
C ALA A 342 20.28 8.67 -6.91
N VAL A 343 21.13 7.64 -6.90
CA VAL A 343 20.75 6.25 -6.60
C VAL A 343 20.77 6.02 -5.08
N LYS A 344 21.86 6.41 -4.43
CA LYS A 344 22.01 6.42 -2.97
C LYS A 344 20.96 7.35 -2.36
N GLY A 345 20.27 6.86 -1.33
CA GLY A 345 19.20 7.61 -0.65
C GLY A 345 17.93 7.81 -1.49
N HIS A 346 17.81 7.19 -2.67
CA HIS A 346 16.62 7.34 -3.49
C HIS A 346 15.44 6.56 -2.91
N ASN A 347 14.29 7.21 -2.78
CA ASN A 347 13.06 6.53 -2.40
C ASN A 347 12.42 5.86 -3.64
N VAL A 348 12.51 4.54 -3.75
CA VAL A 348 12.04 3.75 -4.91
C VAL A 348 10.54 3.94 -5.18
N LYS A 349 9.76 4.26 -4.14
CA LYS A 349 8.31 4.43 -4.22
C LYS A 349 7.90 5.88 -4.48
N LEU A 350 8.45 6.80 -3.69
CA LEU A 350 8.03 8.21 -3.63
C LEU A 350 8.90 9.15 -4.46
N GLY A 351 10.12 8.72 -4.78
CA GLY A 351 11.06 9.48 -5.57
C GLY A 351 10.61 9.64 -7.01
N ARG A 352 11.22 10.60 -7.69
CA ARG A 352 10.98 10.91 -9.10
C ARG A 352 11.25 9.69 -9.98
N GLY A 353 10.29 9.34 -10.84
CA GLY A 353 10.33 8.11 -11.64
C GLY A 353 10.01 6.83 -10.87
N GLY A 354 9.58 6.94 -9.61
CA GLY A 354 9.31 5.81 -8.73
C GLY A 354 7.97 5.11 -8.98
N ILE A 355 7.70 4.06 -8.19
CA ILE A 355 6.50 3.21 -8.32
C ILE A 355 5.20 4.02 -8.29
N ARG A 356 5.12 5.02 -7.42
CA ARG A 356 3.90 5.84 -7.25
C ARG A 356 3.55 6.63 -8.51
N GLU A 357 4.54 7.09 -9.28
CA GLU A 357 4.26 7.79 -10.55
C GLU A 357 3.59 6.85 -11.56
N ILE A 358 4.00 5.57 -11.62
CA ILE A 358 3.35 4.56 -12.48
C ILE A 358 1.92 4.28 -12.00
N GLU A 359 1.72 4.07 -10.71
CA GLU A 359 0.39 3.84 -10.12
C GLU A 359 -0.55 5.02 -10.44
N PHE A 360 -0.06 6.24 -10.27
CA PHE A 360 -0.81 7.47 -10.54
C PHE A 360 -1.03 7.71 -12.04
N PHE A 361 -0.07 7.36 -12.90
CA PHE A 361 -0.25 7.41 -14.34
C PHE A 361 -1.49 6.61 -14.75
N VAL A 362 -1.58 5.37 -14.25
CA VAL A 362 -2.72 4.49 -14.53
C VAL A 362 -4.01 5.04 -13.91
N GLN A 363 -4.02 5.32 -12.61
CA GLN A 363 -5.22 5.78 -11.90
C GLN A 363 -5.79 7.08 -12.47
N THR A 364 -4.94 8.02 -12.87
CA THR A 364 -5.36 9.28 -13.50
C THR A 364 -6.17 8.99 -14.77
N GLN A 365 -5.67 8.12 -15.64
CA GLN A 365 -6.38 7.74 -16.86
C GLN A 365 -7.66 6.96 -16.56
N GLN A 366 -7.66 6.12 -15.53
CA GLN A 366 -8.86 5.42 -15.09
C GLN A 366 -9.94 6.38 -14.59
N LEU A 367 -9.60 7.42 -13.82
CA LEU A 367 -10.57 8.42 -13.38
C LEU A 367 -11.17 9.21 -14.55
N ILE A 368 -10.36 9.51 -15.56
CA ILE A 368 -10.80 10.21 -16.78
C ILE A 368 -11.72 9.32 -17.63
N ALA A 369 -11.36 8.06 -17.82
CA ALA A 369 -11.95 7.20 -18.84
C ALA A 369 -12.96 6.16 -18.28
N GLY A 370 -12.78 5.72 -17.04
CA GLY A 370 -13.52 4.62 -16.41
C GLY A 370 -15.01 4.86 -16.27
N GLY A 371 -15.46 6.12 -16.22
CA GLY A 371 -16.88 6.47 -16.28
C GLY A 371 -17.57 6.00 -17.56
N ARG A 372 -16.88 6.08 -18.70
CA ARG A 372 -17.39 5.69 -20.03
C ARG A 372 -17.03 4.25 -20.40
N PHE A 373 -15.93 3.74 -19.86
CA PHE A 373 -15.32 2.47 -20.24
C PHE A 373 -15.17 1.56 -19.01
N PRO A 374 -16.18 0.73 -18.68
CA PRO A 374 -16.17 -0.10 -17.47
C PRO A 374 -14.98 -1.06 -17.34
N GLU A 375 -14.47 -1.56 -18.46
CA GLU A 375 -13.24 -2.36 -18.55
C GLU A 375 -11.98 -1.65 -18.03
N LEU A 376 -11.98 -0.31 -17.92
CA LEU A 376 -10.88 0.46 -17.32
C LEU A 376 -11.03 0.63 -15.81
N ARG A 377 -11.98 -0.06 -15.17
CA ARG A 377 -12.23 0.00 -13.71
C ARG A 377 -11.53 -1.11 -12.93
N GLY A 378 -10.56 -1.78 -13.55
CA GLY A 378 -9.74 -2.80 -12.88
C GLY A 378 -8.86 -2.21 -11.79
N ARG A 379 -8.45 -3.06 -10.84
CA ARG A 379 -7.69 -2.62 -9.66
C ARG A 379 -6.19 -2.74 -9.87
N GLU A 380 -5.73 -3.77 -10.57
CA GLU A 380 -4.30 -4.03 -10.74
C GLU A 380 -3.67 -3.07 -11.76
N THR A 381 -2.45 -2.60 -11.48
CA THR A 381 -1.77 -1.55 -12.25
C THR A 381 -1.40 -2.02 -13.65
N VAL A 382 -0.77 -3.20 -13.77
CA VAL A 382 -0.29 -3.73 -15.05
C VAL A 382 -1.44 -4.17 -15.98
N PRO A 383 -2.44 -4.93 -15.53
CA PRO A 383 -3.63 -5.22 -16.35
C PRO A 383 -4.34 -3.95 -16.85
N MET A 384 -4.30 -2.86 -16.09
CA MET A 384 -4.88 -1.58 -16.52
C MET A 384 -4.01 -0.82 -17.52
N LEU A 385 -2.68 -0.95 -17.49
CA LEU A 385 -1.82 -0.48 -18.59
C LEU A 385 -2.21 -1.18 -19.91
N ASP A 386 -2.44 -2.50 -19.88
CA ASP A 386 -2.86 -3.25 -21.06
C ASP A 386 -4.22 -2.79 -21.58
N ALA A 387 -5.20 -2.63 -20.69
CA ALA A 387 -6.54 -2.18 -21.05
C ALA A 387 -6.57 -0.75 -21.62
N LEU A 388 -5.75 0.16 -21.06
CA LEU A 388 -5.59 1.52 -21.57
C LEU A 388 -4.97 1.52 -22.97
N ALA A 389 -3.94 0.71 -23.21
CA ALA A 389 -3.29 0.60 -24.52
C ALA A 389 -4.22 0.00 -25.58
N ALA A 390 -4.96 -1.06 -25.23
CA ALA A 390 -5.94 -1.70 -26.11
C ALA A 390 -7.05 -0.73 -26.59
N ARG A 391 -7.28 0.36 -25.85
CA ARG A 391 -8.24 1.41 -26.18
C ARG A 391 -7.61 2.69 -26.75
N GLY A 392 -6.31 2.69 -26.98
CA GLY A 392 -5.59 3.84 -27.55
C GLY A 392 -5.47 5.03 -26.61
N TRP A 393 -5.68 4.85 -25.30
CA TRP A 393 -5.44 5.91 -24.30
C TRP A 393 -3.96 6.15 -24.03
N ILE A 394 -3.15 5.12 -24.25
CA ILE A 394 -1.69 5.18 -24.16
C ILE A 394 -1.08 4.41 -25.33
N THR A 395 0.17 4.72 -25.67
CA THR A 395 0.91 3.99 -26.70
C THR A 395 1.33 2.60 -26.21
N ALA A 396 1.54 1.66 -27.13
CA ALA A 396 2.11 0.35 -26.80
C ALA A 396 3.51 0.48 -26.16
N ASP A 397 4.29 1.48 -26.60
CA ASP A 397 5.59 1.81 -26.02
C ASP A 397 5.48 2.21 -24.54
N ALA A 398 4.55 3.11 -24.20
CA ALA A 398 4.31 3.50 -22.81
C ALA A 398 3.85 2.32 -21.94
N ARG A 399 2.94 1.48 -22.46
CA ARG A 399 2.52 0.24 -21.79
C ARG A 399 3.72 -0.66 -21.50
N ASP A 400 4.51 -0.99 -22.52
CA ASP A 400 5.62 -1.93 -22.39
C ASP A 400 6.72 -1.40 -21.47
N ALA A 401 7.04 -0.11 -21.58
CA ALA A 401 8.02 0.55 -20.72
C ALA A 401 7.54 0.57 -19.26
N LEU A 402 6.33 1.07 -19.00
CA LEU A 402 5.82 1.20 -17.64
C LEU A 402 5.57 -0.16 -16.98
N THR A 403 5.13 -1.18 -17.72
CA THR A 403 5.00 -2.55 -17.18
C THR A 403 6.36 -3.11 -16.76
N ARG A 404 7.40 -2.99 -17.59
CA ARG A 404 8.75 -3.44 -17.24
C ARG A 404 9.30 -2.69 -16.03
N GLN A 405 9.17 -1.36 -16.01
CA GLN A 405 9.70 -0.55 -14.92
C GLN A 405 8.90 -0.72 -13.63
N TYR A 406 7.59 -0.97 -13.69
CA TYR A 406 6.81 -1.33 -12.51
C TYR A 406 7.39 -2.57 -11.85
N TRP A 407 7.53 -3.68 -12.58
CA TRP A 407 8.07 -4.91 -12.00
C TRP A 407 9.53 -4.79 -11.57
N PHE A 408 10.36 -4.07 -12.33
CA PHE A 408 11.73 -3.80 -11.92
C PHE A 408 11.80 -3.03 -10.60
N LEU A 409 11.09 -1.91 -10.48
CA LEU A 409 11.06 -1.10 -9.25
C LEU A 409 10.44 -1.86 -8.08
N ARG A 410 9.44 -2.72 -8.33
CA ARG A 410 8.89 -3.63 -7.31
C ARG A 410 9.91 -4.64 -6.80
N ARG A 411 10.76 -5.20 -7.69
CA ARG A 411 11.88 -6.06 -7.27
C ARG A 411 12.89 -5.30 -6.42
N VAL A 412 13.23 -4.06 -6.79
CA VAL A 412 14.11 -3.21 -5.98
C VAL A 412 13.50 -2.96 -4.60
N GLU A 413 12.21 -2.58 -4.55
CA GLU A 413 11.49 -2.38 -3.28
C GLU A 413 11.50 -3.66 -2.43
N HIS A 414 11.25 -4.83 -3.03
CA HIS A 414 11.30 -6.11 -2.32
C HIS A 414 12.70 -6.42 -1.79
N ALA A 415 13.75 -6.22 -2.58
CA ALA A 415 15.13 -6.48 -2.15
C ALA A 415 15.49 -5.64 -0.92
N VAL A 416 15.17 -4.35 -0.95
CA VAL A 416 15.39 -3.42 0.18
C VAL A 416 14.65 -3.89 1.44
N GLN A 417 13.41 -4.34 1.30
CA GLN A 417 12.62 -4.83 2.43
C GLN A 417 13.11 -6.20 2.96
N MET A 418 13.53 -7.10 2.07
CA MET A 418 13.95 -8.46 2.42
C MET A 418 15.30 -8.53 3.15
N VAL A 419 16.10 -7.46 3.19
CA VAL A 419 17.32 -7.44 4.01
C VAL A 419 16.97 -7.70 5.49
N ALA A 420 15.97 -6.99 6.02
CA ALA A 420 15.62 -7.01 7.45
C ALA A 420 14.12 -7.20 7.79
N ASP A 421 13.25 -7.44 6.79
CA ASP A 421 11.77 -7.43 6.92
C ASP A 421 11.22 -6.07 7.41
N GLU A 422 11.84 -4.98 6.96
CA GLU A 422 11.55 -3.61 7.39
C GLU A 422 10.80 -2.80 6.33
N GLN A 423 10.06 -1.77 6.77
CA GLN A 423 9.36 -0.82 5.89
C GLN A 423 10.32 0.19 5.25
N ALA A 424 11.36 -0.32 4.61
CA ALA A 424 12.32 0.48 3.90
C ALA A 424 11.87 0.67 2.45
N HIS A 425 11.88 1.93 2.01
CA HIS A 425 11.62 2.32 0.62
C HIS A 425 12.79 3.09 0.02
N VAL A 426 13.82 3.37 0.83
CA VAL A 426 14.96 4.21 0.49
C VAL A 426 16.15 3.28 0.24
N LEU A 427 16.83 3.47 -0.88
CA LEU A 427 18.09 2.77 -1.15
C LEU A 427 19.16 3.21 -0.14
N PRO A 428 20.00 2.28 0.34
CA PRO A 428 21.06 2.60 1.29
C PRO A 428 22.04 3.63 0.71
N GLU A 429 22.62 4.43 1.59
CA GLU A 429 23.68 5.39 1.23
C GLU A 429 25.06 4.73 1.24
N GLU A 430 25.25 3.71 2.08
CA GLU A 430 26.49 2.95 2.22
C GLU A 430 26.74 2.02 1.04
N ASP A 431 27.97 2.03 0.50
CA ASP A 431 28.37 1.30 -0.70
C ASP A 431 28.14 -0.22 -0.57
N GLU A 432 28.55 -0.81 0.55
CA GLU A 432 28.42 -2.24 0.81
C GLU A 432 26.95 -2.70 0.87
N GLU A 433 26.08 -1.88 1.49
CA GLU A 433 24.65 -2.18 1.56
C GLU A 433 23.96 -1.95 0.20
N LEU A 434 24.43 -1.01 -0.61
CA LEU A 434 23.92 -0.85 -1.98
C LEU A 434 24.38 -2.01 -2.88
N GLU A 435 25.61 -2.49 -2.71
CA GLU A 435 26.11 -3.70 -3.37
C GLU A 435 25.28 -4.92 -2.96
N ARG A 436 24.92 -5.08 -1.69
CA ARG A 436 23.99 -6.12 -1.22
C ARG A 436 22.69 -6.11 -2.03
N ILE A 437 22.07 -4.95 -2.20
CA ILE A 437 20.83 -4.81 -2.99
C ILE A 437 21.06 -5.20 -4.46
N ALA A 438 22.16 -4.73 -5.07
CA ALA A 438 22.50 -5.08 -6.44
C ALA A 438 22.67 -6.59 -6.63
N LEU A 439 23.36 -7.26 -5.71
CA LEU A 439 23.58 -8.71 -5.74
C LEU A 439 22.27 -9.49 -5.51
N MET A 440 21.39 -9.05 -4.61
CA MET A 440 20.05 -9.65 -4.41
C MET A 440 19.18 -9.59 -5.67
N LEU A 441 19.36 -8.56 -6.50
CA LEU A 441 18.65 -8.38 -7.76
C LEU A 441 19.27 -9.15 -8.94
N GLY A 442 20.43 -9.79 -8.73
CA GLY A 442 21.16 -10.57 -9.72
C GLY A 442 22.12 -9.76 -10.60
N PHE A 443 22.42 -8.50 -10.24
CA PHE A 443 23.45 -7.70 -10.90
C PHE A 443 24.85 -8.15 -10.47
N THR A 444 25.87 -7.79 -11.25
CA THR A 444 27.26 -8.14 -10.94
C THR A 444 27.91 -7.24 -9.89
N GLY A 445 27.31 -6.08 -9.60
CA GLY A 445 27.75 -5.13 -8.57
C GLY A 445 26.99 -3.80 -8.63
N GLU A 446 27.35 -2.87 -7.75
CA GLU A 446 26.67 -1.57 -7.57
C GLU A 446 26.56 -0.77 -8.88
N ALA A 447 27.64 -0.69 -9.66
CA ALA A 447 27.69 0.19 -10.85
C ALA A 447 26.67 -0.23 -11.94
N GLU A 448 26.54 -1.52 -12.20
CA GLU A 448 25.58 -2.05 -13.19
C GLU A 448 24.14 -1.80 -12.74
N PHE A 449 23.87 -2.04 -11.45
CA PHE A 449 22.57 -1.75 -10.86
C PHE A 449 22.23 -0.26 -10.91
N ALA A 450 23.17 0.61 -10.55
CA ALA A 450 22.98 2.05 -10.52
C ALA A 450 22.60 2.61 -11.91
N GLU A 451 23.26 2.15 -12.97
CA GLU A 451 22.92 2.52 -14.35
C GLU A 451 21.52 2.03 -14.75
N ALA A 452 21.20 0.76 -14.49
CA ALA A 452 19.88 0.20 -14.77
C ALA A 452 18.76 0.94 -14.00
N PHE A 453 19.01 1.26 -12.74
CA PHE A 453 18.07 1.95 -11.87
C PHE A 453 17.81 3.40 -12.33
N ARG A 454 18.86 4.18 -12.62
CA ARG A 454 18.71 5.52 -13.19
C ARG A 454 17.94 5.50 -14.51
N ALA A 455 18.27 4.57 -15.40
CA ALA A 455 17.59 4.43 -16.68
C ALA A 455 16.10 4.11 -16.50
N SER A 456 15.75 3.24 -15.55
CA SER A 456 14.35 2.95 -15.19
C SER A 456 13.62 4.22 -14.75
N LEU A 457 14.16 4.96 -13.78
CA LEU A 457 13.53 6.17 -13.25
C LEU A 457 13.33 7.23 -14.35
N GLN A 458 14.33 7.44 -15.21
CA GLN A 458 14.23 8.36 -16.35
C GLN A 458 13.17 7.94 -17.38
N GLN A 459 12.98 6.64 -17.61
CA GLN A 459 11.93 6.15 -18.50
C GLN A 459 10.54 6.42 -17.93
N VAL A 460 10.33 6.11 -16.66
CA VAL A 460 9.06 6.38 -15.97
C VAL A 460 8.76 7.87 -16.02
N GLU A 461 9.73 8.71 -15.65
CA GLU A 461 9.58 10.14 -15.64
C GLU A 461 9.20 10.70 -17.02
N ARG A 462 9.85 10.22 -18.09
CA ARG A 462 9.56 10.66 -19.46
C ARG A 462 8.11 10.39 -19.85
N HIS A 463 7.61 9.17 -19.60
CA HIS A 463 6.23 8.82 -19.90
C HIS A 463 5.24 9.57 -19.01
N TYR A 464 5.60 9.77 -17.74
CA TYR A 464 4.78 10.51 -16.80
C TYR A 464 4.67 11.99 -17.19
N ALA A 465 5.78 12.64 -17.54
CA ALA A 465 5.80 14.05 -17.97
C ALA A 465 4.96 14.28 -19.23
N ALA A 466 5.07 13.38 -20.22
CA ALA A 466 4.30 13.44 -21.46
C ALA A 466 2.77 13.44 -21.22
N LEU A 467 2.28 12.84 -20.13
CA LEU A 467 0.86 12.83 -19.78
C LEU A 467 0.33 14.26 -19.52
N PHE A 468 1.19 15.18 -19.07
CA PHE A 468 0.79 16.51 -18.61
C PHE A 468 1.35 17.67 -19.45
N GLU A 469 2.02 17.41 -20.57
CA GLU A 469 2.57 18.46 -21.45
C GLU A 469 1.50 19.39 -22.01
N THR A 470 0.25 18.93 -22.13
CA THR A 470 -0.88 19.70 -22.65
C THR A 470 -1.77 20.32 -21.56
N ALA A 471 -1.51 20.03 -20.28
CA ALA A 471 -2.30 20.52 -19.16
C ALA A 471 -1.81 21.92 -18.71
N PRO A 472 -2.69 22.93 -18.56
CA PRO A 472 -2.27 24.29 -18.18
C PRO A 472 -1.52 24.30 -16.85
N GLU A 473 -0.39 25.00 -16.78
CA GLU A 473 0.37 25.18 -15.54
C GLU A 473 -0.36 26.13 -14.60
N LEU A 474 -1.05 25.58 -13.59
CA LEU A 474 -1.70 26.38 -12.53
C LEU A 474 -0.71 27.03 -11.55
N SER A 475 0.57 26.64 -11.57
CA SER A 475 1.56 26.99 -10.54
C SER A 475 2.83 27.64 -11.10
N ALA A 476 2.72 28.48 -12.12
CA ALA A 476 3.86 29.25 -12.62
C ALA A 476 4.42 30.16 -11.50
N GLY A 477 5.45 29.70 -10.79
CA GLY A 477 6.38 30.52 -10.02
C GLY A 477 6.22 30.63 -8.49
N VAL A 478 5.31 29.87 -7.83
CA VAL A 478 5.08 30.03 -6.36
C VAL A 478 5.81 28.99 -5.49
N GLY A 479 6.21 27.84 -6.04
CA GLY A 479 6.88 26.76 -5.29
C GLY A 479 5.93 25.60 -4.92
N ASN A 480 6.32 24.77 -3.95
CA ASN A 480 5.55 23.59 -3.54
C ASN A 480 4.42 23.96 -2.56
N LEU A 481 3.18 23.50 -2.83
CA LEU A 481 1.99 23.86 -2.07
C LEU A 481 1.08 22.62 -1.88
N VAL A 482 1.52 21.69 -1.03
CA VAL A 482 0.78 20.46 -0.68
C VAL A 482 0.13 20.62 0.68
N PHE A 483 -1.20 20.63 0.68
CA PHE A 483 -2.02 20.75 1.89
C PHE A 483 -2.83 19.48 2.17
N THR A 484 -2.50 18.35 1.56
CA THR A 484 -3.25 17.09 1.72
C THR A 484 -2.62 16.20 2.79
N GLY A 485 -3.44 15.63 3.68
CA GLY A 485 -2.99 14.71 4.74
C GLY A 485 -2.87 15.35 6.13
N ASP A 486 -2.61 14.52 7.15
CA ASP A 486 -2.57 14.94 8.57
C ASP A 486 -1.20 15.47 9.02
N VAL A 487 -0.14 15.20 8.26
CA VAL A 487 1.23 15.65 8.55
C VAL A 487 1.59 16.79 7.59
N ASP A 488 2.26 17.82 8.10
CA ASP A 488 2.74 18.94 7.28
C ASP A 488 3.86 18.49 6.34
N ASP A 489 3.76 18.86 5.07
CA ASP A 489 4.81 18.64 4.07
C ASP A 489 5.98 19.63 4.29
N PRO A 490 7.22 19.16 4.53
CA PRO A 490 8.36 20.04 4.85
C PRO A 490 8.67 21.09 3.77
N ASP A 491 8.51 20.73 2.49
CA ASP A 491 8.77 21.61 1.37
C ASP A 491 7.68 22.68 1.19
N THR A 492 6.44 22.35 1.57
CA THR A 492 5.34 23.31 1.67
C THR A 492 5.59 24.32 2.80
N LEU A 493 6.06 23.86 3.96
CA LEU A 493 6.44 24.76 5.06
C LEU A 493 7.56 25.72 4.62
N GLN A 494 8.56 25.21 3.91
CA GLN A 494 9.66 26.02 3.37
C GLN A 494 9.17 27.02 2.32
N THR A 495 8.24 26.61 1.45
CA THR A 495 7.63 27.48 0.44
C THR A 495 6.85 28.61 1.08
N LEU A 496 6.00 28.32 2.08
CA LEU A 496 5.26 29.33 2.83
C LEU A 496 6.18 30.31 3.56
N HIS A 497 7.27 29.84 4.16
CA HIS A 497 8.26 30.71 4.77
C HIS A 497 8.90 31.65 3.74
N ARG A 498 9.23 31.15 2.54
CA ARG A 498 9.76 31.96 1.44
C ARG A 498 8.77 33.01 0.93
N LEU A 499 7.46 32.71 1.01
CA LEU A 499 6.39 33.64 0.65
C LEU A 499 6.13 34.71 1.72
N GLY A 500 6.74 34.63 2.90
CA GLY A 500 6.66 35.66 3.95
C GLY A 500 5.86 35.26 5.19
N PHE A 501 5.32 34.04 5.26
CA PHE A 501 4.58 33.54 6.43
C PHE A 501 5.51 33.12 7.56
N GLN A 502 5.22 33.55 8.78
CA GLN A 502 6.02 33.26 9.98
C GLN A 502 5.58 31.97 10.70
N ARG A 503 4.33 31.53 10.50
CA ARG A 503 3.75 30.32 11.11
C ARG A 503 3.22 29.33 10.06
N PRO A 504 4.06 28.75 9.17
CA PRO A 504 3.64 27.89 8.07
C PRO A 504 2.69 26.73 8.46
N SER A 505 2.91 26.05 9.58
CA SER A 505 2.04 24.95 10.03
C SER A 505 0.60 25.38 10.33
N ASP A 506 0.41 26.60 10.84
CA ASP A 506 -0.93 27.13 11.11
C ASP A 506 -1.64 27.50 9.81
N ILE A 507 -0.90 28.04 8.84
CA ILE A 507 -1.38 28.30 7.49
C ILE A 507 -1.81 27.00 6.79
N CYS A 508 -1.01 25.94 6.88
CA CYS A 508 -1.35 24.61 6.39
C CYS A 508 -2.65 24.09 7.02
N ARG A 509 -2.86 24.30 8.33
CA ARG A 509 -4.07 23.87 9.03
C ARG A 509 -5.31 24.64 8.56
N VAL A 510 -5.21 25.95 8.36
CA VAL A 510 -6.28 26.79 7.82
C VAL A 510 -6.70 26.32 6.43
N ILE A 511 -5.72 26.16 5.53
CA ILE A 511 -5.98 25.76 4.14
C ILE A 511 -6.54 24.34 4.08
N ARG A 512 -6.06 23.42 4.92
CA ARG A 512 -6.70 22.10 5.10
C ARG A 512 -8.16 22.22 5.50
N GLY A 513 -8.48 23.09 6.45
CA GLY A 513 -9.86 23.36 6.85
C GLY A 513 -10.74 23.78 5.66
N TRP A 514 -10.20 24.58 4.74
CA TRP A 514 -10.91 24.94 3.51
C TRP A 514 -11.14 23.74 2.59
N HIS A 515 -10.11 22.92 2.37
CA HIS A 515 -10.19 21.71 1.54
C HIS A 515 -11.10 20.63 2.14
N PHE A 516 -11.23 20.55 3.46
CA PHE A 516 -12.18 19.64 4.13
C PHE A 516 -13.62 20.18 4.16
N GLY A 517 -13.86 21.39 3.64
CA GLY A 517 -15.20 21.98 3.64
C GLY A 517 -15.70 22.34 5.03
N ARG A 518 -14.79 22.78 5.92
CA ARG A 518 -15.09 23.14 7.31
C ARG A 518 -16.19 24.20 7.44
N TYR A 519 -16.32 25.08 6.45
CA TYR A 519 -17.27 26.19 6.46
C TYR A 519 -18.35 26.00 5.39
N ARG A 520 -19.52 26.61 5.60
CA ARG A 520 -20.64 26.56 4.63
C ARG A 520 -20.24 27.03 3.24
N VAL A 521 -19.41 28.09 3.18
CA VAL A 521 -18.83 28.63 1.94
C VAL A 521 -18.01 27.61 1.14
N THR A 522 -17.45 26.57 1.79
CA THR A 522 -16.65 25.49 1.19
C THR A 522 -17.34 24.12 1.25
N GLN A 523 -18.64 24.03 1.48
CA GLN A 523 -19.33 22.74 1.58
C GLN A 523 -19.55 22.04 0.24
N SER A 524 -19.70 22.79 -0.86
CA SER A 524 -19.79 22.18 -2.19
C SER A 524 -18.39 21.87 -2.76
N ALA A 525 -18.29 20.78 -3.52
CA ALA A 525 -17.05 20.42 -4.21
C ALA A 525 -16.57 21.55 -5.15
N GLU A 526 -17.49 22.16 -5.89
CA GLU A 526 -17.20 23.27 -6.80
C GLU A 526 -16.64 24.50 -6.05
N ALA A 527 -17.16 24.85 -4.88
CA ALA A 527 -16.63 25.97 -4.10
C ALA A 527 -15.21 25.68 -3.56
N ARG A 528 -14.96 24.45 -3.09
CA ARG A 528 -13.62 24.03 -2.66
C ARG A 528 -12.63 24.06 -3.81
N GLU A 529 -13.04 23.60 -4.98
CA GLU A 529 -12.22 23.58 -6.18
C GLU A 529 -11.77 25.00 -6.56
N ARG A 530 -12.72 25.93 -6.72
CA ARG A 530 -12.41 27.33 -7.05
C ARG A 530 -11.50 27.99 -6.03
N LEU A 531 -11.74 27.74 -4.75
CA LEU A 531 -10.87 28.24 -3.70
C LEU A 531 -9.47 27.63 -3.76
N THR A 532 -9.35 26.32 -4.05
CA THR A 532 -8.08 25.61 -4.21
C THR A 532 -7.27 26.14 -5.39
N GLU A 533 -7.93 26.50 -6.50
CA GLU A 533 -7.30 27.15 -7.65
C GLU A 533 -6.80 28.56 -7.32
N LEU A 534 -7.53 29.28 -6.48
CA LEU A 534 -7.14 30.62 -6.02
C LEU A 534 -6.03 30.59 -4.97
N THR A 535 -5.87 29.50 -4.21
CA THR A 535 -4.92 29.40 -3.09
C THR A 535 -3.50 29.88 -3.41
N PRO A 536 -2.85 29.51 -4.54
CA PRO A 536 -1.51 30.00 -4.85
C PRO A 536 -1.45 31.52 -5.04
N ALA A 537 -2.44 32.10 -5.73
CA ALA A 537 -2.52 33.54 -5.93
C ALA A 537 -2.80 34.29 -4.62
N LEU A 538 -3.70 33.75 -3.79
CA LEU A 538 -4.00 34.28 -2.46
C LEU A 538 -2.77 34.26 -1.56
N LEU A 539 -2.05 33.13 -1.50
CA LEU A 539 -0.82 32.99 -0.71
C LEU A 539 0.26 33.96 -1.16
N LYS A 540 0.44 34.15 -2.47
CA LYS A 540 1.38 35.14 -3.01
C LYS A 540 0.96 36.56 -2.63
N ALA A 541 -0.32 36.91 -2.76
CA ALA A 541 -0.83 38.23 -2.44
C ALA A 541 -0.72 38.55 -0.95
N PHE A 542 -1.14 37.63 -0.07
CA PHE A 542 -1.03 37.80 1.38
C PHE A 542 0.43 37.80 1.84
N GLY A 543 1.27 36.95 1.25
CA GLY A 543 2.69 36.86 1.53
C GLY A 543 3.49 38.14 1.28
N GLN A 544 3.05 38.96 0.33
CA GLN A 544 3.64 40.27 0.04
C GLN A 544 3.29 41.35 1.08
N THR A 545 2.38 41.07 2.01
CA THR A 545 1.97 42.03 3.06
C THR A 545 2.90 41.95 4.28
N ARG A 546 3.00 43.05 5.05
CA ARG A 546 3.81 43.09 6.29
C ARG A 546 3.29 42.16 7.40
N ARG A 547 2.04 41.68 7.32
CA ARG A 547 1.39 40.82 8.32
C ARG A 547 0.68 39.65 7.62
N ALA A 548 1.45 38.88 6.85
CA ALA A 548 0.94 37.80 5.99
C ALA A 548 0.06 36.79 6.74
N ASP A 549 0.52 36.30 7.90
CA ASP A 549 -0.21 35.34 8.72
C ASP A 549 -1.57 35.88 9.18
N GLU A 550 -1.61 37.13 9.66
CA GLU A 550 -2.85 37.75 10.12
C GLU A 550 -3.81 38.05 8.96
N ALA A 551 -3.29 38.45 7.81
CA ALA A 551 -4.10 38.70 6.63
C ALA A 551 -4.83 37.42 6.18
N LEU A 552 -4.13 36.28 6.18
CA LEU A 552 -4.74 35.00 5.86
C LEU A 552 -5.76 34.56 6.93
N ILE A 553 -5.45 34.73 8.22
CA ILE A 553 -6.38 34.39 9.31
C ILE A 553 -7.65 35.25 9.25
N ARG A 554 -7.53 36.54 8.94
CA ARG A 554 -8.71 37.40 8.72
C ARG A 554 -9.54 36.95 7.52
N PHE A 555 -8.89 36.48 6.47
CA PHE A 555 -9.58 35.89 5.33
C PHE A 555 -10.29 34.58 5.70
N ASP A 556 -9.68 33.73 6.53
CA ASP A 556 -10.31 32.53 7.09
C ASP A 556 -11.57 32.86 7.91
N GLU A 557 -11.48 33.85 8.81
CA GLU A 557 -12.63 34.34 9.59
C GLU A 557 -13.76 34.87 8.70
N PHE A 558 -13.40 35.60 7.62
CA PHE A 558 -14.36 36.08 6.63
C PHE A 558 -15.06 34.91 5.93
N LEU A 559 -14.31 33.90 5.47
CA LEU A 559 -14.88 32.69 4.86
C LEU A 559 -15.80 31.95 5.83
N ALA A 560 -15.45 31.86 7.11
CA ALA A 560 -16.27 31.21 8.14
C ALA A 560 -17.66 31.86 8.29
N GLY A 561 -17.77 33.17 8.04
CA GLY A 561 -19.03 33.92 8.10
C GLY A 561 -19.91 33.85 6.84
N LEU A 562 -19.40 33.30 5.74
CA LEU A 562 -20.12 33.32 4.45
C LEU A 562 -21.07 32.12 4.27
N PRO A 563 -22.28 32.37 3.71
CA PRO A 563 -23.26 31.30 3.49
C PRO A 563 -22.96 30.44 2.26
N ALA A 564 -22.29 30.98 1.24
CA ALA A 564 -21.97 30.28 -0.02
C ALA A 564 -20.75 30.92 -0.73
N GLY A 565 -19.92 30.10 -1.38
CA GLY A 565 -18.62 30.53 -1.93
C GLY A 565 -18.50 30.65 -3.44
N ILE A 566 -19.32 29.92 -4.21
CA ILE A 566 -19.10 29.75 -5.67
C ILE A 566 -19.02 31.10 -6.39
N GLN A 567 -20.03 31.97 -6.22
CA GLN A 567 -20.06 33.28 -6.90
C GLN A 567 -18.88 34.17 -6.51
N LEU A 568 -18.51 34.19 -5.24
CA LEU A 568 -17.37 34.97 -4.75
C LEU A 568 -16.05 34.47 -5.34
N PHE A 569 -15.81 33.17 -5.31
CA PHE A 569 -14.58 32.58 -5.82
C PHE A 569 -14.49 32.74 -7.35
N SER A 570 -15.60 32.56 -8.07
CA SER A 570 -15.65 32.84 -9.51
C SER A 570 -15.33 34.31 -9.82
N LEU A 571 -15.85 35.26 -9.03
CA LEU A 571 -15.55 36.69 -9.20
C LEU A 571 -14.08 37.02 -8.95
N LEU A 572 -13.46 36.44 -7.93
CA LEU A 572 -12.04 36.60 -7.64
C LEU A 572 -11.17 35.99 -8.75
N GLN A 573 -11.58 34.86 -9.31
CA GLN A 573 -10.86 34.19 -10.39
C GLN A 573 -10.99 34.93 -11.73
N SER A 574 -12.16 35.53 -12.02
CA SER A 574 -12.38 36.32 -13.24
C SER A 574 -11.78 37.72 -13.17
N ASN A 575 -11.50 38.22 -11.95
CA ASN A 575 -10.91 39.54 -11.73
C ASN A 575 -9.66 39.45 -10.84
N PRO A 576 -8.59 38.78 -11.29
CA PRO A 576 -7.31 38.84 -10.61
C PRO A 576 -6.75 40.25 -10.84
N ALA A 577 -7.00 41.17 -9.90
CA ALA A 577 -6.36 42.48 -9.96
C ALA A 577 -4.82 42.29 -9.88
N PRO A 578 -4.05 43.12 -10.63
CA PRO A 578 -2.59 42.94 -10.77
C PRO A 578 -1.82 43.08 -9.46
#